data_AF-A0A401PWT3-F1
#
_entry.id   AF-A0A401PWT3-F1
#
_cell.length_a   1.000
_cell.length_b   1.000
_cell.length_c   1.000
_cell.angle_alpha   90.00
_cell.angle_beta   90.00
_cell.angle_gamma   90.00
#
_symmetry.space_group_name_H-M   'P 1'
#
loop_
_entity.id
_entity.type
_entity.pdbx_description
1 polymer ?
#
loop_
_entity_poly.entity_id
_entity_poly.type
_entity_poly.pdbx_seq_one_letter_code
_entity_poly.pdbx_strand_id
1 'polypeptide(L)'
;MSEAQIEEAKKVDGPDNISYRQGLAEELDFEDGSVDLISVGAAAHWFDMEKFMKEAERILNPRGCVALYCNEVPRILGYDNCPENPARIVQEMFALLKPYENKENKAVWTEYQEIFDAITFPDKER
;
A
#
# COMPACT_ATOMS: atom_id res chain seq x y z
N MET A 1 8.87 -2.23 8.57
CA MET A 1 8.63 -3.70 8.53
C MET A 1 8.97 -4.30 9.89
N SER A 2 8.19 -5.26 10.40
CA SER A 2 8.53 -5.92 11.67
C SER A 2 9.69 -6.92 11.50
N GLU A 3 10.39 -7.22 12.60
CA GLU A 3 11.46 -8.22 12.63
C GLU A 3 10.96 -9.60 12.17
N ALA A 4 9.82 -10.03 12.69
CA ALA A 4 9.20 -11.31 12.33
C ALA A 4 8.88 -11.43 10.82
N GLN A 5 8.41 -10.35 10.17
CA GLN A 5 8.16 -10.35 8.72
C GLN A 5 9.45 -10.55 7.92
N ILE A 6 10.56 -9.95 8.37
CA ILE A 6 11.86 -10.07 7.70
C ILE A 6 12.44 -11.47 7.89
N GLU A 7 12.29 -12.05 9.07
CA GLU A 7 12.72 -13.43 9.32
C GLU A 7 12.00 -14.42 8.41
N GLU A 8 10.69 -14.29 8.22
CA GLU A 8 9.95 -15.13 7.27
C GLU A 8 10.36 -14.86 5.82
N ALA A 9 10.53 -13.60 5.41
CA ALA A 9 10.93 -13.24 4.06
C ALA A 9 12.29 -13.86 3.67
N LYS A 10 13.24 -13.90 4.62
CA LYS A 10 14.57 -14.51 4.41
C LYS A 10 14.56 -16.03 4.26
N LYS A 11 13.46 -16.72 4.63
CA LYS A 11 13.33 -18.18 4.46
C LYS A 11 12.86 -18.60 3.08
N VAL A 12 12.35 -17.66 2.28
CA VAL A 12 11.84 -17.91 0.94
C VAL A 12 12.98 -17.76 -0.05
N ASP A 13 13.21 -18.77 -0.88
CA ASP A 13 14.17 -18.69 -1.97
C ASP A 13 13.76 -17.57 -2.93
N GLY A 14 14.70 -16.68 -3.24
CA GLY A 14 14.49 -15.53 -4.11
C GLY A 14 15.72 -15.21 -4.94
N PRO A 15 15.61 -14.25 -5.87
CA PRO A 15 16.75 -13.74 -6.62
C PRO A 15 17.88 -13.22 -5.72
N ASP A 16 19.14 -13.45 -6.11
CA ASP A 16 20.33 -13.02 -5.36
C ASP A 16 20.45 -11.48 -5.19
N ASN A 17 19.69 -10.71 -5.97
CA ASN A 17 19.67 -9.25 -5.94
C ASN A 17 18.60 -8.66 -5.02
N ILE A 18 18.02 -9.45 -4.11
CA ILE A 18 17.06 -8.98 -3.09
C ILE A 18 17.74 -8.92 -1.73
N SER A 19 17.56 -7.80 -1.04
CA SER A 19 17.97 -7.66 0.36
C SER A 19 16.81 -7.16 1.21
N TYR A 20 16.71 -7.66 2.44
CA TYR A 20 15.67 -7.28 3.40
C TYR A 20 16.28 -6.50 4.55
N ARG A 21 15.68 -5.36 4.87
CA ARG A 21 16.11 -4.48 5.97
C ARG A 21 14.93 -4.12 6.86
N GLN A 22 15.19 -4.01 8.16
CA GLN A 22 14.24 -3.49 9.13
C GLN A 22 14.32 -1.97 9.12
N GLY A 23 13.16 -1.31 9.13
CA GLY A 23 13.08 0.13 9.08
C GLY A 23 11.64 0.62 9.01
N LEU A 24 11.47 1.91 9.26
CA LEU A 24 10.26 2.67 9.00
C LEU A 24 10.26 3.13 7.54
N ALA A 25 9.09 3.41 6.96
CA ALA A 25 9.04 3.92 5.58
C ALA A 25 9.50 5.38 5.51
N GLU A 26 9.41 6.07 6.64
CA GLU A 26 9.74 7.47 6.87
C GLU A 26 11.24 7.71 7.14
N GLU A 27 12.03 6.65 7.32
CA GLU A 27 13.46 6.73 7.61
C GLU A 27 14.17 5.50 7.01
N LEU A 28 14.78 5.71 5.84
CA LEU A 28 15.39 4.67 5.03
C LEU A 28 16.89 4.91 4.90
N ASP A 29 17.67 3.86 5.16
CA ASP A 29 19.13 3.86 5.06
C ASP A 29 19.61 3.72 3.60
N PHE A 30 19.22 4.69 2.77
CA PHE A 30 19.65 4.88 1.38
C PHE A 30 20.26 6.26 1.19
N GLU A 31 21.21 6.35 0.25
CA GLU A 31 21.82 7.61 -0.16
C GLU A 31 20.80 8.49 -0.89
N ASP A 32 21.01 9.80 -0.83
CA ASP A 32 20.18 10.78 -1.55
C ASP A 32 20.23 10.49 -3.06
N GLY A 33 19.07 10.51 -3.72
CA GLY A 33 18.98 10.31 -5.16
C GLY A 33 19.46 8.94 -5.67
N SER A 34 19.47 7.91 -4.84
CA SER A 34 19.98 6.57 -5.19
C SER A 34 18.89 5.57 -5.63
N VAL A 35 17.62 5.90 -5.46
CA VAL A 35 16.49 4.98 -5.71
C VAL A 35 15.74 5.36 -6.99
N ASP A 36 15.53 4.38 -7.88
CA ASP A 36 14.73 4.54 -9.11
C ASP A 36 13.22 4.37 -8.86
N LEU A 37 12.83 3.50 -7.93
CA LEU A 37 11.42 3.16 -7.69
C LEU A 37 11.19 2.86 -6.20
N ILE A 38 10.18 3.52 -5.63
CA ILE A 38 9.60 3.14 -4.35
C ILE A 38 8.24 2.50 -4.61
N SER A 39 8.07 1.24 -4.21
CA SER A 39 6.79 0.54 -4.35
C SER A 39 6.18 0.25 -2.98
N VAL A 40 4.91 0.61 -2.79
CA VAL A 40 4.18 0.37 -1.53
C VAL A 40 2.90 -0.41 -1.83
N GLY A 41 2.94 -1.70 -1.54
CA GLY A 41 1.80 -2.61 -1.71
C GLY A 41 0.98 -2.74 -0.43
N ALA A 42 -0.25 -2.22 -0.46
CA ALA A 42 -1.25 -2.30 0.60
C ALA A 42 -0.74 -1.88 2.00
N ALA A 43 0.11 -0.85 2.07
CA ALA A 43 0.72 -0.40 3.33
C ALA A 43 0.69 1.11 3.57
N ALA A 44 0.47 1.94 2.53
CA ALA A 44 0.59 3.40 2.62
C ALA A 44 -0.31 4.04 3.70
N HIS A 45 -1.47 3.42 3.97
CA HIS A 45 -2.41 3.86 5.00
C HIS A 45 -1.90 3.74 6.45
N TRP A 46 -0.78 3.05 6.68
CA TRP A 46 -0.11 2.98 7.98
C TRP A 46 0.96 4.06 8.17
N PHE A 47 1.35 4.77 7.12
CA PHE A 47 2.49 5.70 7.16
C PHE A 47 2.09 7.09 7.64
N ASP A 48 3.07 7.80 8.21
CA ASP A 48 3.04 9.25 8.27
C ASP A 48 3.37 9.78 6.87
N MET A 49 2.34 10.04 6.07
CA MET A 49 2.50 10.42 4.67
C MET A 49 3.35 11.68 4.48
N GLU A 50 3.32 12.65 5.40
CA GLU A 50 4.14 13.85 5.26
C GLU A 50 5.63 13.52 5.37
N LYS A 51 6.00 12.69 6.36
CA LYS A 51 7.39 12.26 6.55
C LYS A 51 7.84 11.29 5.46
N PHE A 52 6.99 10.34 5.10
CA PHE A 52 7.26 9.40 4.01
C PHE A 52 7.54 10.12 2.70
N MET A 53 6.78 11.16 2.36
CA MET A 53 6.98 11.88 1.10
C MET A 53 8.27 12.70 1.10
N LYS A 54 8.66 13.28 2.24
CA LYS A 54 9.97 13.94 2.40
C LYS A 54 11.11 12.95 2.23
N GLU A 55 10.97 11.76 2.81
CA GLU A 55 11.99 10.71 2.69
C GLU A 55 12.06 10.14 1.27
N ALA A 56 10.90 9.94 0.63
CA ALA A 56 10.82 9.54 -0.77
C ALA A 56 11.51 10.58 -1.67
N GLU A 57 11.24 11.87 -1.48
CA GLU A 57 11.90 12.96 -2.23
C GLU A 57 13.43 12.97 -2.01
N ARG A 58 13.90 12.66 -0.79
CA ARG A 58 15.33 12.58 -0.49
C ARG A 58 16.03 11.46 -1.25
N ILE A 59 15.47 10.25 -1.22
CA ILE A 59 16.16 9.05 -1.75
C ILE A 59 15.90 8.82 -3.23
N LEU A 60 14.77 9.31 -3.78
CA LEU A 60 14.46 9.16 -5.19
C LEU A 60 15.42 9.98 -6.04
N ASN A 61 15.92 9.35 -7.10
CA ASN A 61 16.64 10.09 -8.13
C ASN A 61 15.69 11.02 -8.91
N PRO A 62 16.19 12.02 -9.65
CA PRO A 62 15.34 13.00 -10.35
C PRO A 62 14.37 12.43 -11.40
N ARG A 63 14.47 11.15 -11.75
CA ARG A 63 13.58 10.44 -12.67
C ARG A 63 12.87 9.25 -12.03
N GLY A 64 13.03 9.09 -10.72
CA GLY A 64 12.44 8.00 -9.98
C GLY A 64 10.96 8.25 -9.70
N CYS A 65 10.25 7.19 -9.32
CA CYS A 65 8.83 7.29 -9.05
C CYS A 65 8.40 6.56 -7.77
N VAL A 66 7.24 6.98 -7.25
CA VAL A 66 6.53 6.29 -6.16
C VAL A 66 5.31 5.60 -6.75
N ALA A 67 5.16 4.30 -6.52
CA ALA A 67 3.98 3.53 -6.87
C ALA A 67 3.28 3.04 -5.59
N LEU A 68 2.13 3.64 -5.29
CA LEU A 68 1.26 3.22 -4.18
C LEU A 68 0.09 2.42 -4.75
N TYR A 69 -0.12 1.20 -4.25
CA TYR A 69 -1.23 0.35 -4.70
C TYR A 69 -1.87 -0.37 -3.52
N CYS A 70 -3.16 -0.64 -3.62
CA CYS A 70 -3.90 -1.44 -2.65
C CYS A 70 -4.92 -2.33 -3.36
N ASN A 71 -5.51 -3.26 -2.60
CA ASN A 71 -6.52 -4.15 -3.12
C ASN A 71 -7.87 -3.44 -3.18
N GLU A 72 -8.56 -3.56 -4.31
CA GLU A 72 -9.97 -3.22 -4.40
C GLU A 72 -10.84 -4.22 -3.64
N VAL A 73 -11.96 -3.75 -3.12
CA VAL A 73 -13.03 -4.63 -2.65
C VAL A 73 -13.66 -5.31 -3.87
N PRO A 74 -13.76 -6.65 -3.93
CA PRO A 74 -14.36 -7.33 -5.07
C PRO A 74 -15.82 -6.89 -5.28
N ARG A 75 -16.07 -6.14 -6.36
CA ARG A 75 -17.41 -5.63 -6.71
C ARG A 75 -18.25 -6.65 -7.50
N ILE A 76 -17.60 -7.61 -8.16
CA ILE A 76 -18.24 -8.66 -8.94
C ILE A 76 -17.68 -10.00 -8.47
N LEU A 77 -18.55 -10.82 -7.89
CA LEU A 77 -18.28 -12.21 -7.54
C LEU A 77 -19.30 -13.06 -8.27
N GLY A 78 -18.86 -13.76 -9.32
CA GLY A 78 -19.64 -14.78 -10.00
C GLY A 78 -19.19 -16.15 -9.49
N TYR A 79 -20.14 -17.01 -9.13
CA TYR A 79 -19.85 -18.39 -8.80
C TYR A 79 -20.92 -19.27 -9.45
N ASP A 80 -20.49 -20.23 -10.28
CA ASP A 80 -21.40 -21.15 -10.93
C ASP A 80 -22.18 -21.93 -9.86
N ASN A 81 -23.51 -21.96 -9.98
CA ASN A 81 -24.44 -22.63 -9.07
C ASN A 81 -24.61 -22.04 -7.65
N CYS A 82 -24.24 -20.77 -7.41
CA CYS A 82 -24.65 -20.10 -6.16
C CYS A 82 -26.10 -19.58 -6.29
N PRO A 83 -27.06 -20.03 -5.47
CA PRO A 83 -28.44 -19.53 -5.51
C PRO A 83 -28.57 -18.08 -5.03
N GLU A 84 -27.56 -17.58 -4.30
CA GLU A 84 -27.50 -16.24 -3.76
C GLU A 84 -26.51 -15.40 -4.57
N ASN A 85 -26.82 -14.12 -4.81
CA ASN A 85 -25.88 -13.21 -5.47
C ASN A 85 -24.71 -12.90 -4.51
N PRO A 86 -23.49 -13.40 -4.75
CA PRO A 86 -22.38 -13.24 -3.81
C PRO A 86 -21.97 -11.76 -3.64
N ALA A 87 -22.19 -10.92 -4.67
CA ALA A 87 -21.96 -9.49 -4.55
C ALA A 87 -22.91 -8.83 -3.53
N ARG A 88 -24.15 -9.32 -3.40
CA ARG A 88 -25.11 -8.83 -2.39
C ARG A 88 -24.64 -9.16 -0.97
N ILE A 89 -24.17 -10.39 -0.75
CA ILE A 89 -23.66 -10.83 0.56
C ILE A 89 -22.46 -9.96 0.97
N VAL A 90 -21.54 -9.69 0.05
CA VAL A 90 -20.40 -8.81 0.31
C VAL A 90 -20.86 -7.39 0.65
N GLN A 91 -21.83 -6.83 -0.09
CA GLN A 91 -22.38 -5.51 0.21
C GLN A 91 -23.04 -5.44 1.60
N GLU A 92 -23.83 -6.45 1.97
CA GLU A 92 -24.47 -6.55 3.29
C GLU A 92 -23.42 -6.64 4.41
N MET A 93 -22.38 -7.44 4.21
CA MET A 93 -21.25 -7.55 5.15
C MET A 93 -20.56 -6.20 5.35
N PHE A 94 -20.21 -5.49 4.27
CA PHE A 94 -19.57 -4.17 4.38
C PHE A 94 -20.49 -3.14 5.04
N ALA A 95 -21.79 -3.15 4.74
CA ALA A 95 -22.76 -2.28 5.39
C ALA A 95 -22.85 -2.53 6.91
N LEU A 96 -22.84 -3.80 7.31
CA LEU A 96 -22.86 -4.22 8.71
C LEU A 96 -21.57 -3.83 9.46
N LEU A 97 -20.41 -3.96 8.81
CA LEU A 97 -19.11 -3.68 9.41
C LEU A 97 -18.73 -2.18 9.41
N LYS A 98 -19.42 -1.36 8.61
CA LYS A 98 -19.16 0.08 8.47
C LYS A 98 -19.02 0.85 9.79
N PRO A 99 -19.83 0.60 10.85
CA PRO A 99 -19.65 1.30 12.13
C PRO A 99 -18.33 0.99 12.86
N TYR A 100 -17.63 -0.08 12.47
CA TYR A 100 -16.35 -0.52 13.03
C TYR A 100 -15.15 -0.13 12.14
N GLU A 101 -15.39 0.66 11.08
CA GLU A 101 -14.36 1.25 10.23
C GLU A 101 -13.39 2.11 11.05
N ASN A 102 -12.09 1.93 10.83
CA ASN A 102 -11.05 2.85 11.28
C ASN A 102 -10.51 3.65 10.08
N LYS A 103 -9.68 4.66 10.34
CA LYS A 103 -9.14 5.53 9.28
C LYS A 103 -8.29 4.75 8.26
N GLU A 104 -7.58 3.74 8.74
CA GLU A 104 -6.65 2.92 7.97
C GLU A 104 -7.37 2.06 6.94
N ASN A 105 -8.44 1.39 7.35
CA ASN A 105 -9.28 0.61 6.46
C ASN A 105 -10.08 1.53 5.53
N LYS A 106 -10.59 2.66 6.03
CA LYS A 106 -11.27 3.68 5.21
C LYS A 106 -10.40 4.12 4.04
N ALA A 107 -9.11 4.36 4.27
CA ALA A 107 -8.18 4.75 3.22
C ALA A 107 -8.11 3.70 2.10
N VAL A 108 -8.09 2.41 2.42
CA VAL A 108 -8.13 1.33 1.42
C VAL A 108 -9.46 1.32 0.67
N TRP A 109 -10.59 1.43 1.38
CA TRP A 109 -11.92 1.40 0.77
C TRP A 109 -12.24 2.60 -0.11
N THR A 110 -11.58 3.74 0.11
CA THR A 110 -11.63 4.92 -0.77
C THR A 110 -10.51 4.92 -1.81
N GLU A 111 -9.88 3.76 -2.04
CA GLU A 111 -8.86 3.55 -3.07
C GLU A 111 -7.66 4.50 -2.91
N TYR A 112 -7.34 4.91 -1.67
CA TYR A 112 -6.32 5.91 -1.32
C TYR A 112 -6.59 7.34 -1.83
N GLN A 113 -7.85 7.74 -2.03
CA GLN A 113 -8.17 9.09 -2.52
C GLN A 113 -7.56 10.22 -1.66
N GLU A 114 -7.74 10.18 -0.34
CA GLU A 114 -7.22 11.22 0.56
C GLU A 114 -5.68 11.26 0.55
N ILE A 115 -5.02 10.10 0.41
CA ILE A 115 -3.57 10.00 0.28
C ILE A 115 -3.12 10.60 -1.05
N PHE A 116 -3.79 10.24 -2.15
CA PHE A 116 -3.50 10.79 -3.48
C PHE A 116 -3.64 12.31 -3.50
N ASP A 117 -4.69 12.85 -2.90
CA ASP A 117 -4.92 14.29 -2.84
C ASP A 117 -3.83 15.03 -2.05
N ALA A 118 -3.32 14.43 -0.98
CA ALA A 118 -2.26 14.99 -0.14
C ALA A 118 -0.86 14.98 -0.79
N ILE A 119 -0.61 14.11 -1.78
CA ILE A 119 0.67 14.06 -2.50
C ILE A 119 0.88 15.34 -3.32
N THR A 120 2.05 15.96 -3.18
CA THR A 120 2.41 17.22 -3.83
C THR A 120 3.18 17.07 -5.14
N PHE A 121 3.51 15.84 -5.55
CA PHE A 121 4.16 15.59 -6.84
C PHE A 121 3.25 16.08 -7.99
N PRO A 122 3.74 16.97 -8.87
CA PRO A 122 2.92 17.62 -9.88
C PRO A 122 2.45 16.68 -10.99
N ASP A 123 3.14 15.56 -11.17
CA ASP A 123 2.95 14.51 -12.17
C ASP A 123 2.28 13.25 -11.58
N LYS A 124 1.60 13.36 -10.43
CA LYS A 124 0.85 12.23 -9.87
C LYS A 124 -0.30 11.81 -10.80
N GLU A 125 -0.42 10.50 -11.01
CA GLU A 125 -1.43 9.89 -11.89
C GLU A 125 -2.17 8.75 -11.16
N ARG A 126 -3.38 8.43 -11.65
CA ARG A 126 -4.21 7.34 -11.14
C ARG A 126 -4.72 6.47 -12.29
#